data_AF-A0A540V850-F1
#
_entry.id   AF-A0A540V850-F1
#
_cell.length_a   1.000
_cell.length_b   1.000
_cell.length_c   1.000
_cell.angle_alpha   90.00
_cell.angle_beta   90.00
_cell.angle_gamma   90.00
#
_symmetry.space_group_name_H-M   'P 1'
#
loop_
_entity.id
_entity.type
_entity.pdbx_description
1 polymer ?
#
loop_
_entity_poly.entity_id
_entity_poly.type
_entity_poly.pdbx_seq_one_letter_code
_entity_poly.pdbx_strand_id
1 'polypeptide(L)'
;MGKKTFLALLAGIGLLAWGMVGRPAQAQTAVACAAEVVVQAGDSLSSLAGQYLGNPAAFDAIVQATNARAATDGSYATIADAHLIQVGWKLCIPAGSVALLPTPTPTPASPLPTPTPLPPGVPHPLTIEYLRQGEYPGSPLVVEQVLEPGVNYSRAIVSYRSEGLKIYALLTTPNGEKPPTGWPVIVFNHGYIPPEIYRTTERYVAYVDGFARSGYMVLRPDYRGHGSSEGEASGAYGSPAYTIDVLNAVASVRQHPDADPNRIGLWGHSMGGYITLRAMLVDDSIRAGVIWAGVVGSYPDLLERWRRPSSTPSSIPARARRWRDELVAQYGTPAENPDFWASISANTYVAELSGPVQLHHGTADTSVPIAFSETLYNQILAAGGVVEFYSYPGDNHNLSVNFNTAMARSIAFFDTYVKGP
;
A
#
# COMPACT_ATOMS: atom_id res chain seq x y z
N MET A 1 34.96 -72.83 0.35
CA MET A 1 33.50 -72.94 0.16
C MET A 1 33.02 -71.74 -0.65
N GLY A 2 32.21 -71.97 -1.69
CA GLY A 2 31.27 -70.98 -2.22
C GLY A 2 31.80 -69.92 -3.19
N LYS A 3 31.80 -70.26 -4.48
CA LYS A 3 31.78 -69.34 -5.63
C LYS A 3 30.53 -68.45 -5.61
N LYS A 4 30.62 -67.22 -6.13
CA LYS A 4 29.67 -66.68 -7.14
C LYS A 4 30.23 -65.42 -7.82
N THR A 5 30.71 -65.64 -9.04
CA THR A 5 30.91 -64.67 -10.12
C THR A 5 29.61 -64.57 -10.94
N PHE A 6 29.45 -63.48 -11.72
CA PHE A 6 28.63 -63.23 -12.93
C PHE A 6 27.88 -61.89 -12.81
N LEU A 7 27.82 -60.98 -13.79
CA LEU A 7 28.31 -60.95 -15.16
C LEU A 7 28.27 -59.49 -15.64
N ALA A 8 29.31 -59.04 -16.33
CA ALA A 8 29.32 -57.76 -17.05
C ALA A 8 28.53 -57.90 -18.36
N LEU A 9 27.66 -56.94 -18.67
CA LEU A 9 26.98 -56.83 -19.95
C LEU A 9 27.58 -55.66 -20.74
N LEU A 10 28.38 -56.00 -21.74
CA LEU A 10 28.79 -55.12 -22.84
C LEU A 10 27.67 -55.12 -23.89
N ALA A 11 27.17 -53.93 -24.23
CA ALA A 11 26.41 -53.70 -25.44
C ALA A 11 26.92 -52.40 -26.08
N GLY A 12 27.74 -52.56 -27.12
CA GLY A 12 28.04 -51.48 -28.06
C GLY A 12 27.04 -51.51 -29.21
N ILE A 13 26.50 -50.35 -29.57
CA ILE A 13 25.82 -50.12 -30.86
C ILE A 13 26.10 -48.69 -31.31
N GLY A 14 26.77 -48.56 -32.47
CA GLY A 14 26.37 -47.66 -33.55
C GLY A 14 26.76 -46.18 -33.46
N LEU A 15 27.88 -45.84 -34.11
CA LEU A 15 28.08 -44.51 -34.70
C LEU A 15 26.95 -44.21 -35.71
N LEU A 16 26.24 -43.11 -35.51
CA LEU A 16 25.54 -42.39 -36.57
C LEU A 16 25.86 -40.89 -36.41
N ALA A 17 26.81 -40.45 -37.23
CA ALA A 17 27.14 -39.05 -37.40
C ALA A 17 25.97 -38.35 -38.14
N TRP A 18 25.26 -37.47 -37.44
CA TRP A 18 24.42 -36.45 -38.06
C TRP A 18 25.01 -35.08 -37.74
N GLY A 19 25.44 -34.39 -38.79
CA GLY A 19 26.05 -33.07 -38.70
C GLY A 19 25.12 -32.08 -38.01
N MET A 20 25.67 -31.35 -37.04
CA MET A 20 25.07 -30.10 -36.59
C MET A 20 25.18 -29.09 -37.74
N VAL A 21 24.15 -29.03 -38.58
CA VAL A 21 23.92 -27.86 -39.41
C VAL A 21 23.68 -26.71 -38.45
N GLY A 22 24.67 -25.83 -38.33
CA GLY A 22 24.52 -24.56 -37.66
C GLY A 22 23.31 -23.84 -38.23
N ARG A 23 22.34 -23.51 -37.37
CA ARG A 23 21.28 -22.59 -37.76
C ARG A 23 21.97 -21.30 -38.24
N PRO A 24 21.62 -20.76 -39.42
CA PRO A 24 22.14 -19.47 -39.81
C PRO A 24 21.69 -18.46 -38.75
N ALA A 25 22.63 -17.67 -38.24
CA ALA A 25 22.31 -16.49 -37.46
C ALA A 25 21.35 -15.66 -38.32
N GLN A 26 20.10 -15.54 -37.87
CA GLN A 26 19.19 -14.55 -38.43
C GLN A 26 19.87 -13.21 -38.23
N ALA A 27 20.33 -12.62 -39.33
CA ALA A 27 20.71 -11.22 -39.36
C ALA A 27 19.49 -10.42 -38.90
N GLN A 28 19.54 -9.91 -37.67
CA GLN A 28 18.54 -8.98 -37.16
C GLN A 28 18.53 -7.80 -38.12
N THR A 29 17.40 -7.62 -38.79
CA THR A 29 17.12 -6.44 -39.61
C THR A 29 17.31 -5.22 -38.71
N ALA A 30 18.22 -4.32 -39.12
CA ALA A 30 18.53 -3.11 -38.37
C ALA A 30 17.24 -2.31 -38.13
N VAL A 31 16.86 -2.14 -36.87
CA VAL A 31 15.70 -1.33 -36.49
C VAL A 31 16.02 0.12 -36.87
N ALA A 32 15.37 0.63 -37.91
CA ALA A 32 15.45 2.05 -38.25
C ALA A 32 14.61 2.84 -37.23
N CYS A 33 15.17 3.91 -36.68
CA CYS A 33 14.44 4.80 -35.76
C CYS A 33 13.38 5.55 -36.56
N ALA A 34 12.12 5.48 -36.12
CA ALA A 34 11.06 6.32 -36.65
C ALA A 34 11.20 7.77 -36.19
N ALA A 35 11.76 7.98 -35.01
CA ALA A 35 12.18 9.28 -34.51
C ALA A 35 13.44 9.16 -33.65
N GLU A 36 14.24 10.22 -33.62
CA GLU A 36 15.37 10.37 -32.71
C GLU A 36 15.01 11.43 -31.65
N VAL A 37 15.26 11.13 -30.38
CA VAL A 37 14.95 12.04 -29.26
C VAL A 37 16.19 12.25 -28.42
N VAL A 38 16.46 13.50 -28.04
CA VAL A 38 17.49 13.84 -27.04
C VAL A 38 16.81 14.10 -25.72
N VAL A 39 17.11 13.29 -24.71
CA VAL A 39 16.53 13.38 -23.36
C VAL A 39 16.71 14.77 -22.78
N GLN A 40 15.62 15.40 -22.34
CA GLN A 40 15.61 16.69 -21.65
C GLN A 40 15.42 16.51 -20.14
N ALA A 41 15.66 17.57 -19.37
CA ALA A 41 15.42 17.56 -17.94
C ALA A 41 13.92 17.31 -17.65
N GLY A 42 13.63 16.25 -16.88
CA GLY A 42 12.26 15.85 -16.55
C GLY A 42 11.69 14.74 -17.44
N ASP A 43 12.41 14.31 -18.48
CA ASP A 43 12.00 13.16 -19.29
C ASP A 43 12.19 11.83 -18.55
N SER A 44 11.31 10.88 -18.83
CA SER A 44 11.43 9.48 -18.44
C SER A 44 11.13 8.60 -19.67
N LEU A 45 11.61 7.36 -19.69
CA LEU A 45 11.29 6.46 -20.82
C LEU A 45 9.78 6.22 -20.94
N SER A 46 9.05 6.21 -19.81
CA SER A 46 7.58 6.09 -19.81
C SER A 46 6.87 7.34 -20.33
N SER A 47 7.35 8.55 -20.03
CA SER A 47 6.79 9.78 -20.60
C SER A 47 7.05 9.86 -22.11
N LEU A 48 8.25 9.49 -22.55
CA LEU A 48 8.60 9.41 -23.97
C LEU A 48 7.81 8.29 -24.68
N ALA A 49 7.59 7.14 -24.06
CA ALA A 49 6.73 6.09 -24.62
C ALA A 49 5.27 6.52 -24.72
N GLY A 50 4.76 7.23 -23.72
CA GLY A 50 3.43 7.84 -23.78
C GLY A 50 3.30 8.83 -24.93
N GLN A 51 4.30 9.68 -25.10
CA GLN A 51 4.32 10.74 -26.12
C GLN A 51 4.46 10.19 -27.53
N TYR A 52 5.39 9.25 -27.76
CA TYR A 52 5.76 8.81 -29.11
C TYR A 52 5.14 7.48 -29.52
N LEU A 53 4.78 6.62 -28.57
CA LEU A 53 4.16 5.31 -28.84
C LEU A 53 2.69 5.25 -28.41
N GLY A 54 2.16 6.33 -27.80
CA GLY A 54 0.78 6.40 -27.32
C GLY A 54 0.49 5.49 -26.12
N ASN A 55 1.51 4.84 -25.56
CA ASN A 55 1.40 3.92 -24.43
C ASN A 55 2.61 4.07 -23.49
N PRO A 56 2.45 4.68 -22.31
CA PRO A 56 3.54 4.85 -21.34
C PRO A 56 4.18 3.55 -20.86
N ALA A 57 3.48 2.42 -20.94
CA ALA A 57 4.02 1.11 -20.58
C ALA A 57 4.90 0.49 -21.69
N ALA A 58 4.92 1.06 -22.90
CA ALA A 58 5.72 0.57 -24.02
C ALA A 58 7.18 1.05 -23.99
N PHE A 59 7.68 1.51 -22.84
CA PHE A 59 9.01 2.08 -22.71
C PHE A 59 10.14 1.08 -23.01
N ASP A 60 9.92 -0.21 -22.77
CA ASP A 60 10.88 -1.28 -23.12
C ASP A 60 11.17 -1.32 -24.63
N ALA A 61 10.23 -0.92 -25.48
CA ALA A 61 10.47 -0.85 -26.92
C ALA A 61 11.50 0.25 -27.27
N ILE A 62 11.49 1.36 -26.53
CA ILE A 62 12.50 2.44 -26.68
C ILE A 62 13.86 1.94 -26.16
N VAL A 63 13.90 1.21 -25.05
CA VAL A 63 15.13 0.60 -24.51
C VAL A 63 15.77 -0.33 -25.55
N GLN A 64 14.98 -1.27 -26.08
CA GLN A 64 15.45 -2.25 -27.05
C GLN A 64 15.92 -1.61 -28.35
N ALA A 65 15.15 -0.66 -28.89
CA ALA A 65 15.52 0.04 -30.11
C ALA A 65 16.77 0.90 -29.92
N THR A 66 16.88 1.60 -28.80
CA THR A 66 18.05 2.45 -28.49
C THR A 66 19.31 1.60 -28.32
N ASN A 67 19.25 0.49 -27.56
CA ASN A 67 20.39 -0.40 -27.38
C ASN A 67 20.81 -1.10 -28.69
N ALA A 68 19.85 -1.48 -29.53
CA ALA A 68 20.14 -2.03 -30.86
C ALA A 68 20.85 -1.01 -31.76
N ARG A 69 20.52 0.28 -31.66
CA ARG A 69 21.25 1.35 -32.36
C ARG A 69 22.62 1.61 -31.77
N ALA A 70 22.73 1.70 -30.44
CA ALA A 70 24.00 1.89 -29.73
C ALA A 70 25.05 0.81 -30.10
N ALA A 71 24.62 -0.41 -30.40
CA ALA A 71 25.48 -1.49 -30.86
C ALA A 71 26.11 -1.26 -32.26
N THR A 72 25.56 -0.36 -33.07
CA THR A 72 26.01 -0.08 -34.44
C THR A 72 26.39 1.40 -34.68
N ASP A 73 25.98 2.29 -33.79
CA ASP A 73 26.21 3.74 -33.82
C ASP A 73 26.42 4.25 -32.38
N GLY A 74 27.66 4.57 -32.04
CA GLY A 74 28.06 5.01 -30.69
C GLY A 74 27.53 6.39 -30.29
N SER A 75 26.79 7.09 -31.15
CA SER A 75 26.11 8.35 -30.77
C SER A 75 24.83 8.13 -29.96
N TYR A 76 24.31 6.90 -29.92
CA TYR A 76 23.14 6.51 -29.13
C TYR A 76 23.54 6.01 -27.74
N ALA A 77 22.66 6.21 -26.76
CA ALA A 77 22.91 5.76 -25.40
C ALA A 77 22.79 4.23 -25.26
N THR A 78 23.61 3.63 -24.40
CA THR A 78 23.39 2.25 -23.93
C THR A 78 22.64 2.30 -22.62
N ILE A 79 21.36 1.95 -22.65
CA ILE A 79 20.48 1.90 -21.49
C ILE A 79 20.65 0.54 -20.81
N ALA A 80 21.47 0.49 -19.76
CA ALA A 80 21.62 -0.68 -18.91
C ALA A 80 20.53 -0.76 -17.81
N ASP A 81 20.01 0.40 -17.40
CA ASP A 81 18.92 0.53 -16.44
C ASP A 81 17.88 1.51 -17.00
N ALA A 82 16.66 1.01 -17.24
CA ALA A 82 15.55 1.78 -17.79
C ALA A 82 15.05 2.89 -16.83
N HIS A 83 15.49 2.87 -15.57
CA HIS A 83 15.16 3.88 -14.57
C HIS A 83 16.12 5.07 -14.55
N LEU A 84 17.22 5.01 -15.30
CA LEU A 84 18.29 6.02 -15.27
C LEU A 84 18.67 6.49 -16.68
N ILE A 85 17.82 7.34 -17.28
CA ILE A 85 18.20 8.10 -18.48
C ILE A 85 18.75 9.46 -18.09
N GLN A 86 19.73 9.96 -18.84
CA GLN A 86 20.39 11.24 -18.54
C GLN A 86 20.08 12.27 -19.62
N VAL A 87 19.98 13.53 -19.20
CA VAL A 87 19.82 14.67 -20.11
C VAL A 87 20.96 14.67 -21.15
N GLY A 88 20.59 14.84 -22.42
CA GLY A 88 21.52 14.80 -23.54
C GLY A 88 21.69 13.42 -24.19
N TRP A 89 21.15 12.34 -23.60
CA TRP A 89 21.17 11.02 -24.23
C TRP A 89 20.33 10.99 -25.50
N LYS A 90 20.90 10.45 -26.58
CA LYS A 90 20.19 10.23 -27.83
C LYS A 90 19.52 8.86 -27.83
N LEU A 91 18.21 8.86 -27.97
CA LEU A 91 17.34 7.68 -27.96
C LEU A 91 16.74 7.39 -29.33
N CYS A 92 16.55 6.11 -29.62
CA CYS A 92 15.87 5.63 -30.82
C CYS A 92 14.42 5.27 -30.51
N ILE A 93 13.48 5.95 -31.14
CA ILE A 93 12.05 5.61 -31.05
C ILE A 93 11.72 4.64 -32.20
N PRO A 94 11.27 3.40 -31.92
CA PRO A 94 10.90 2.47 -32.97
C PRO A 94 9.60 2.90 -33.66
N ALA A 95 9.46 2.55 -34.95
CA ALA A 95 8.18 2.70 -35.65
C ALA A 95 7.13 1.84 -34.95
N GLY A 96 6.01 2.44 -34.56
CA GLY A 96 4.89 1.73 -33.95
C GLY A 96 4.24 0.79 -34.95
N SER A 97 4.71 -0.46 -35.05
CA SER A 97 3.96 -1.52 -35.71
C SER A 97 3.00 -2.15 -34.70
N VAL A 98 1.74 -1.73 -34.74
CA VAL A 98 0.65 -2.53 -34.18
C VAL A 98 0.48 -3.75 -35.08
N ALA A 99 1.23 -4.82 -34.79
CA ALA A 99 0.96 -6.14 -35.29
C ALA A 99 0.60 -7.01 -34.08
N LEU A 100 -0.70 -7.15 -33.86
CA LEU A 100 -1.29 -8.10 -32.93
C LEU A 100 -0.83 -9.51 -33.32
N LEU A 101 0.18 -10.05 -32.63
CA LEU A 101 0.37 -11.49 -32.59
C LEU A 101 -0.80 -12.09 -31.80
N PRO A 102 -1.37 -13.22 -32.23
CA PRO A 102 -2.45 -13.86 -31.49
C PRO A 102 -1.90 -14.28 -30.13
N THR A 103 -2.41 -13.65 -29.07
CA THR A 103 -2.30 -14.15 -27.70
C THR A 103 -2.69 -15.62 -27.69
N PRO A 104 -1.95 -16.52 -27.01
CA PRO A 104 -2.49 -17.83 -26.70
C PRO A 104 -3.82 -17.59 -26.01
N THR A 105 -4.88 -18.21 -26.53
CA THR A 105 -6.22 -18.14 -25.95
C THR A 105 -6.08 -18.27 -24.44
N PRO A 106 -6.48 -17.26 -23.64
CA PRO A 106 -6.53 -17.46 -22.21
C PRO A 106 -7.45 -18.65 -22.01
N THR A 107 -6.91 -19.74 -21.45
CA THR A 107 -7.75 -20.71 -20.76
C THR A 107 -8.71 -19.88 -19.93
N PRO A 108 -10.04 -20.07 -20.05
CA PRO A 108 -10.98 -19.28 -19.27
C PRO A 108 -10.49 -19.36 -17.84
N ALA A 109 -10.04 -18.22 -17.29
CA ALA A 109 -9.98 -18.10 -15.86
C ALA A 109 -11.38 -18.49 -15.42
N SER A 110 -11.49 -19.53 -14.61
CA SER A 110 -12.76 -19.82 -13.96
C SER A 110 -13.28 -18.49 -13.44
N PRO A 111 -14.55 -18.13 -13.68
CA PRO A 111 -15.10 -16.99 -12.98
C PRO A 111 -14.75 -17.20 -11.51
N LEU A 112 -14.04 -16.22 -10.93
CA LEU A 112 -13.95 -16.14 -9.48
C LEU A 112 -15.38 -16.35 -8.98
N PRO A 113 -15.62 -17.26 -8.02
CA PRO A 113 -16.95 -17.42 -7.49
C PRO A 113 -17.42 -16.02 -7.11
N THR A 114 -18.55 -15.61 -7.68
CA THR A 114 -19.34 -14.51 -7.13
C THR A 114 -19.34 -14.73 -5.63
N PRO A 115 -18.95 -13.74 -4.79
CA PRO A 115 -18.92 -13.94 -3.35
C PRO A 115 -20.24 -14.58 -2.97
N THR A 116 -20.15 -15.79 -2.41
CA THR A 116 -21.33 -16.54 -2.00
C THR A 116 -22.14 -15.59 -1.13
N PRO A 117 -23.45 -15.40 -1.39
CA PRO A 117 -24.29 -14.61 -0.51
C PRO A 117 -24.02 -15.07 0.91
N LEU A 118 -23.65 -14.12 1.78
CA LEU A 118 -23.39 -14.45 3.18
C LEU A 118 -24.60 -15.22 3.73
N PRO A 119 -24.38 -16.26 4.55
CA PRO A 119 -25.47 -16.98 5.19
C PRO A 119 -26.45 -15.99 5.86
N PRO A 120 -27.77 -16.25 5.83
CA PRO A 120 -28.73 -15.39 6.51
C PRO A 120 -28.32 -15.15 7.97
N GLY A 121 -28.19 -13.88 8.36
CA GLY A 121 -27.80 -13.48 9.71
C GLY A 121 -26.33 -13.09 9.90
N VAL A 122 -25.46 -13.26 8.89
CA VAL A 122 -24.08 -12.75 8.96
C VAL A 122 -24.07 -11.26 8.54
N PRO A 123 -23.57 -10.34 9.39
CA PRO A 123 -23.49 -8.92 9.05
C PRO A 123 -22.64 -8.67 7.80
N HIS A 124 -22.95 -7.62 7.05
CA HIS A 124 -22.17 -7.26 5.85
C HIS A 124 -20.70 -6.99 6.22
N PRO A 125 -19.69 -7.32 5.37
CA PRO A 125 -18.28 -7.26 5.77
C PRO A 125 -17.76 -5.86 6.10
N LEU A 126 -18.46 -4.80 5.67
CA LEU A 126 -18.15 -3.41 6.05
C LEU A 126 -18.74 -2.99 7.40
N THR A 127 -19.55 -3.82 8.05
CA THR A 127 -20.10 -3.46 9.36
C THR A 127 -19.00 -3.56 10.42
N ILE A 128 -19.09 -2.71 11.45
CA ILE A 128 -18.20 -2.82 12.61
C ILE A 128 -18.45 -4.15 13.34
N GLU A 129 -19.70 -4.60 13.38
CA GLU A 129 -20.07 -5.89 13.97
C GLU A 129 -19.40 -7.08 13.29
N TYR A 130 -19.37 -7.13 11.95
CA TYR A 130 -18.65 -8.18 11.22
C TYR A 130 -17.17 -8.20 11.61
N LEU A 131 -16.53 -7.03 11.71
CA LEU A 131 -15.13 -6.95 12.11
C LEU A 131 -14.92 -7.44 13.56
N ARG A 132 -15.81 -7.10 14.49
CA ARG A 132 -15.72 -7.59 15.88
C ARG A 132 -15.88 -9.10 16.02
N GLN A 133 -16.63 -9.72 15.12
CA GLN A 133 -16.78 -11.18 15.07
C GLN A 133 -15.61 -11.88 14.37
N GLY A 134 -14.72 -11.13 13.71
CA GLY A 134 -13.56 -11.66 13.00
C GLY A 134 -12.44 -12.08 13.94
N GLU A 135 -11.62 -13.03 13.48
CA GLU A 135 -10.39 -13.43 14.16
C GLU A 135 -9.16 -12.80 13.48
N TYR A 136 -8.28 -12.22 14.29
CA TYR A 136 -7.06 -11.55 13.85
C TYR A 136 -5.84 -12.12 14.58
N PRO A 137 -5.46 -13.38 14.32
CA PRO A 137 -4.39 -14.04 15.08
C PRO A 137 -3.00 -13.43 14.81
N GLY A 138 -2.84 -12.69 13.71
CA GLY A 138 -1.54 -12.26 13.23
C GLY A 138 -0.60 -13.43 12.94
N SER A 139 0.69 -13.16 12.84
CA SER A 139 1.76 -14.15 12.79
C SER A 139 3.06 -13.53 13.29
N PRO A 140 4.11 -14.32 13.59
CA PRO A 140 5.44 -13.76 13.79
C PRO A 140 5.87 -12.89 12.61
N LEU A 141 6.52 -11.76 12.89
CA LEU A 141 7.13 -10.92 11.86
C LEU A 141 8.37 -11.64 11.30
N VAL A 142 8.41 -11.80 9.98
CA VAL A 142 9.57 -12.39 9.28
C VAL A 142 10.39 -11.27 8.66
N VAL A 143 11.69 -11.20 8.95
CA VAL A 143 12.59 -10.24 8.32
C VAL A 143 12.89 -10.67 6.89
N GLU A 144 12.49 -9.86 5.92
CA GLU A 144 12.68 -10.12 4.49
C GLU A 144 13.93 -9.42 3.96
N GLN A 145 14.19 -8.19 4.45
CA GLN A 145 15.34 -7.40 4.05
C GLN A 145 15.74 -6.46 5.19
N VAL A 146 17.02 -6.51 5.59
CA VAL A 146 17.61 -5.50 6.47
C VAL A 146 17.96 -4.27 5.62
N LEU A 147 17.63 -3.08 6.11
CA LEU A 147 17.89 -1.82 5.44
C LEU A 147 18.97 -1.03 6.18
N GLU A 148 19.53 -0.02 5.52
CA GLU A 148 20.41 0.95 6.17
C GLU A 148 19.69 1.59 7.37
N PRO A 149 20.34 1.64 8.55
CA PRO A 149 19.71 2.14 9.77
C PRO A 149 19.41 3.64 9.67
N GLY A 150 18.46 4.08 10.47
CA GLY A 150 18.27 5.50 10.75
C GLY A 150 19.27 6.01 11.77
N VAL A 151 19.05 7.23 12.26
CA VAL A 151 20.01 7.90 13.18
C VAL A 151 20.15 7.16 14.51
N ASN A 152 19.04 6.71 15.10
CA ASN A 152 19.01 5.98 16.38
C ASN A 152 18.01 4.83 16.37
N TYR A 153 17.81 4.20 15.21
CA TYR A 153 16.92 3.05 15.06
C TYR A 153 17.37 2.17 13.89
N SER A 154 17.11 0.87 13.99
CA SER A 154 17.29 -0.09 12.89
C SER A 154 16.06 -0.12 11.99
N ARG A 155 16.23 -0.57 10.74
CA ARG A 155 15.17 -0.64 9.73
C ARG A 155 15.19 -1.98 9.03
N ALA A 156 14.01 -2.55 8.82
CA ALA A 156 13.85 -3.77 8.02
C ALA A 156 12.53 -3.74 7.26
N ILE A 157 12.51 -4.35 6.07
CA ILE A 157 11.27 -4.83 5.48
C ILE A 157 10.96 -6.17 6.14
N VAL A 158 9.77 -6.28 6.70
CA VAL A 158 9.26 -7.48 7.33
C VAL A 158 7.98 -7.94 6.64
N SER A 159 7.55 -9.16 6.90
CA SER A 159 6.23 -9.66 6.50
C SER A 159 5.48 -10.34 7.62
N TYR A 160 4.16 -10.39 7.49
CA TYR A 160 3.23 -11.11 8.37
C TYR A 160 2.05 -11.69 7.57
N ARG A 161 1.21 -12.50 8.20
CA ARG A 161 0.04 -13.13 7.56
C ARG A 161 -1.25 -12.39 7.86
N SER A 162 -2.10 -12.28 6.84
CA SER A 162 -3.46 -11.75 6.95
C SER A 162 -4.36 -12.49 5.96
N GLU A 163 -5.37 -13.23 6.45
CA GLU A 163 -6.28 -14.03 5.61
C GLU A 163 -5.56 -14.94 4.58
N GLY A 164 -4.45 -15.56 5.00
CA GLY A 164 -3.60 -16.41 4.16
C GLY A 164 -2.61 -15.67 3.26
N LEU A 165 -2.74 -14.35 3.11
CA LEU A 165 -1.83 -13.51 2.33
C LEU A 165 -0.57 -13.15 3.12
N LYS A 166 0.57 -13.06 2.43
CA LYS A 166 1.81 -12.45 2.94
C LYS A 166 1.74 -10.94 2.74
N ILE A 167 1.66 -10.19 3.83
CA ILE A 167 1.62 -8.73 3.83
C ILE A 167 2.98 -8.20 4.28
N TYR A 168 3.54 -7.27 3.53
CA TYR A 168 4.83 -6.64 3.83
C TYR A 168 4.63 -5.35 4.62
N ALA A 169 5.65 -4.98 5.38
CA ALA A 169 5.68 -3.77 6.18
C ALA A 169 7.10 -3.24 6.34
N LEU A 170 7.22 -1.93 6.54
CA LEU A 170 8.45 -1.34 7.06
C LEU A 170 8.41 -1.40 8.59
N LEU A 171 9.39 -2.06 9.19
CA LEU A 171 9.63 -2.05 10.63
C LEU A 171 10.81 -1.14 10.96
N THR A 172 10.64 -0.27 11.94
CA THR A 172 11.73 0.47 12.57
C THR A 172 11.77 0.19 14.06
N THR A 173 12.94 -0.14 14.59
CA THR A 173 13.12 -0.47 16.01
C THR A 173 14.13 0.49 16.63
N PRO A 174 13.79 1.23 17.69
CA PRO A 174 14.73 2.12 18.36
C PRO A 174 15.99 1.38 18.82
N ASN A 175 17.13 2.07 18.72
CA ASN A 175 18.38 1.63 19.31
C ASN A 175 18.47 2.13 20.76
N GLY A 176 19.21 1.42 21.60
CA GLY A 176 19.44 1.79 23.00
C GLY A 176 18.89 0.77 23.98
N GLU A 177 18.75 1.18 25.24
CA GLU A 177 18.21 0.31 26.28
C GLU A 177 16.70 0.12 26.07
N LYS A 178 16.32 -1.09 25.65
CA LYS A 178 14.93 -1.49 25.50
C LYS A 178 14.24 -1.42 26.88
N PRO A 179 13.05 -0.79 27.00
CA PRO A 179 12.31 -0.81 28.25
C PRO A 179 12.06 -2.24 28.74
N PRO A 180 11.96 -2.50 30.05
CA PRO A 180 11.79 -3.86 30.58
C PRO A 180 10.60 -4.63 29.99
N THR A 181 9.54 -3.92 29.60
CA THR A 181 8.31 -4.49 29.01
C THR A 181 8.34 -4.55 27.48
N GLY A 182 9.37 -4.01 26.82
CA GLY A 182 9.47 -3.85 25.37
C GLY A 182 9.28 -2.41 24.90
N TRP A 183 9.53 -2.16 23.61
CA TRP A 183 9.30 -0.85 22.99
C TRP A 183 7.80 -0.57 22.85
N PRO A 184 7.31 0.63 23.18
CA PRO A 184 5.97 1.04 22.78
C PRO A 184 5.89 1.08 21.25
N VAL A 185 4.73 0.71 20.71
CA VAL A 185 4.54 0.50 19.27
C VAL A 185 3.57 1.52 18.69
N ILE A 186 3.89 2.01 17.49
CA ILE A 186 2.96 2.72 16.63
C ILE A 186 2.78 1.89 15.36
N VAL A 187 1.55 1.43 15.09
CA VAL A 187 1.20 0.92 13.76
C VAL A 187 0.78 2.11 12.89
N PHE A 188 1.53 2.32 11.81
CA PHE A 188 1.46 3.48 10.95
C PHE A 188 0.62 3.18 9.70
N ASN A 189 -0.59 3.73 9.67
CA ASN A 189 -1.57 3.54 8.61
C ASN A 189 -1.42 4.65 7.57
N HIS A 190 -0.79 4.35 6.44
CA HIS A 190 -0.56 5.33 5.39
C HIS A 190 -1.85 5.67 4.62
N GLY A 191 -1.88 6.88 4.05
CA GLY A 191 -2.94 7.29 3.11
C GLY A 191 -2.86 6.54 1.78
N TYR A 192 -3.87 6.72 0.92
CA TYR A 192 -3.90 6.06 -0.38
C TYR A 192 -2.72 6.52 -1.25
N ILE A 193 -1.99 5.55 -1.79
CA ILE A 193 -0.96 5.72 -2.81
C ILE A 193 -1.28 4.67 -3.87
N PRO A 194 -1.35 5.02 -5.17
CA PRO A 194 -1.62 4.02 -6.20
C PRO A 194 -0.63 2.85 -6.13
N PRO A 195 -1.10 1.60 -6.11
CA PRO A 195 -0.26 0.40 -5.98
C PRO A 195 0.98 0.39 -6.87
N GLU A 196 0.83 0.82 -8.12
CA GLU A 196 1.87 0.85 -9.15
C GLU A 196 3.06 1.75 -8.77
N ILE A 197 2.82 2.81 -7.98
CA ILE A 197 3.86 3.73 -7.51
C ILE A 197 4.17 3.58 -6.01
N TYR A 198 3.47 2.70 -5.28
CA TYR A 198 3.75 2.48 -3.88
C TYR A 198 5.09 1.75 -3.70
N ARG A 199 5.91 2.21 -2.76
CA ARG A 199 7.17 1.57 -2.37
C ARG A 199 7.30 1.59 -0.84
N THR A 200 7.66 0.45 -0.25
CA THR A 200 7.73 0.21 1.21
C THR A 200 8.68 1.15 1.94
N THR A 201 9.68 1.73 1.27
CA THR A 201 10.69 2.61 1.88
C THR A 201 10.52 4.09 1.52
N GLU A 202 9.53 4.43 0.70
CA GLU A 202 9.27 5.80 0.25
C GLU A 202 8.01 6.39 0.88
N ARG A 203 7.91 7.73 0.79
CA ARG A 203 6.86 8.57 1.39
C ARG A 203 6.76 8.39 2.92
N TYR A 204 6.24 9.40 3.62
CA TYR A 204 6.17 9.39 5.08
C TYR A 204 7.51 9.17 5.83
N VAL A 205 8.66 9.30 5.16
CA VAL A 205 9.99 9.04 5.76
C VAL A 205 10.20 9.88 7.02
N ALA A 206 9.89 11.18 6.97
CA ALA A 206 10.02 12.08 8.11
C ALA A 206 9.07 11.75 9.28
N TYR A 207 7.94 11.08 8.99
CA TYR A 207 6.94 10.73 9.99
C TYR A 207 7.38 9.49 10.77
N VAL A 208 7.79 8.45 10.03
CA VAL A 208 8.34 7.22 10.62
C VAL A 208 9.62 7.55 11.40
N ASP A 209 10.50 8.39 10.83
CA ASP A 209 11.69 8.88 11.54
C ASP A 209 11.34 9.61 12.84
N GLY A 210 10.37 10.53 12.82
CA GLY A 210 9.94 11.26 14.02
C GLY A 210 9.50 10.36 15.17
N PHE A 211 8.68 9.33 14.88
CA PHE A 211 8.24 8.36 15.88
C PHE A 211 9.37 7.43 16.34
N ALA A 212 10.15 6.87 15.40
CA ALA A 212 11.25 5.96 15.71
C ALA A 212 12.31 6.64 16.59
N ARG A 213 12.67 7.88 16.25
CA ARG A 213 13.62 8.70 17.04
C ARG A 213 13.11 9.02 18.44
N SER A 214 11.80 9.03 18.62
CA SER A 214 11.13 9.28 19.90
C SER A 214 10.95 8.01 20.74
N GLY A 215 11.60 6.90 20.37
CA GLY A 215 11.61 5.67 21.15
C GLY A 215 10.39 4.78 20.93
N TYR A 216 9.73 4.90 19.77
CA TYR A 216 8.67 3.97 19.36
C TYR A 216 9.20 2.96 18.34
N MET A 217 8.83 1.69 18.52
CA MET A 217 8.84 0.75 17.42
C MET A 217 7.73 1.14 16.45
N VAL A 218 8.03 1.27 15.16
CA VAL A 218 7.03 1.66 14.15
C VAL A 218 6.89 0.52 13.16
N LEU A 219 5.67 -0.01 13.03
CA LEU A 219 5.32 -0.95 11.97
C LEU A 219 4.41 -0.22 10.99
N ARG A 220 4.86 -0.06 9.73
CA ARG A 220 4.07 0.52 8.65
C ARG A 220 3.69 -0.56 7.64
N PRO A 221 2.50 -1.17 7.75
CA PRO A 221 2.00 -2.11 6.75
C PRO A 221 1.87 -1.46 5.38
N ASP A 222 2.17 -2.21 4.33
CA ASP A 222 1.97 -1.77 2.95
C ASP A 222 0.50 -1.90 2.50
N TYR A 223 -0.28 -2.75 3.19
CA TYR A 223 -1.59 -3.27 2.77
C TYR A 223 -1.52 -4.27 1.60
N ARG A 224 -2.50 -5.19 1.54
CA ARG A 224 -2.60 -6.12 0.42
C ARG A 224 -2.67 -5.40 -0.94
N GLY A 225 -1.99 -5.98 -1.93
CA GLY A 225 -1.87 -5.41 -3.27
C GLY A 225 -1.01 -4.15 -3.37
N HIS A 226 -0.23 -3.79 -2.36
CA HIS A 226 0.74 -2.69 -2.41
C HIS A 226 2.15 -3.20 -2.11
N GLY A 227 3.15 -2.61 -2.76
CA GLY A 227 4.55 -3.00 -2.57
C GLY A 227 4.75 -4.46 -2.96
N SER A 228 5.30 -5.25 -2.04
CA SER A 228 5.46 -6.71 -2.23
C SER A 228 4.33 -7.53 -1.59
N SER A 229 3.32 -6.88 -0.99
CA SER A 229 2.19 -7.57 -0.36
C SER A 229 1.34 -8.31 -1.39
N GLU A 230 1.03 -9.57 -1.07
CA GLU A 230 0.13 -10.40 -1.86
C GLU A 230 -1.31 -9.84 -1.85
N GLY A 231 -2.16 -10.39 -2.72
CA GLY A 231 -3.56 -10.01 -2.85
C GLY A 231 -3.79 -8.79 -3.74
N GLU A 232 -5.03 -8.30 -3.75
CA GLU A 232 -5.49 -7.27 -4.67
C GLU A 232 -5.86 -5.98 -3.93
N ALA A 233 -5.51 -4.83 -4.53
CA ALA A 233 -5.86 -3.53 -3.97
C ALA A 233 -7.36 -3.23 -4.20
N SER A 234 -8.19 -3.41 -3.16
CA SER A 234 -9.64 -3.16 -3.20
C SER A 234 -10.05 -1.74 -2.75
N GLY A 235 -9.14 -0.99 -2.12
CA GLY A 235 -9.45 0.27 -1.45
C GLY A 235 -10.15 0.08 -0.10
N ALA A 236 -10.23 1.14 0.72
CA ALA A 236 -10.68 1.03 2.11
C ALA A 236 -12.20 1.21 2.32
N TYR A 237 -12.90 1.93 1.43
CA TYR A 237 -14.28 2.37 1.67
C TYR A 237 -15.35 1.43 1.11
N GLY A 238 -14.96 0.48 0.25
CA GLY A 238 -15.85 -0.57 -0.25
C GLY A 238 -15.44 -1.96 0.22
N SER A 239 -14.35 -2.08 0.98
CA SER A 239 -13.80 -3.36 1.43
C SER A 239 -13.18 -3.22 2.82
N PRO A 240 -13.37 -4.20 3.72
CA PRO A 240 -12.72 -4.22 5.03
C PRO A 240 -11.25 -4.63 4.98
N ALA A 241 -10.76 -5.09 3.82
CA ALA A 241 -9.47 -5.75 3.65
C ALA A 241 -8.28 -5.04 4.33
N TYR A 242 -8.13 -3.73 4.14
CA TYR A 242 -7.01 -3.00 4.75
C TYR A 242 -7.16 -2.84 6.26
N THR A 243 -8.39 -2.80 6.77
CA THR A 243 -8.61 -2.83 8.23
C THR A 243 -8.24 -4.20 8.80
N ILE A 244 -8.60 -5.28 8.11
CA ILE A 244 -8.22 -6.66 8.49
C ILE A 244 -6.70 -6.85 8.45
N ASP A 245 -6.02 -6.29 7.45
CA ASP A 245 -4.55 -6.31 7.38
C ASP A 245 -3.90 -5.58 8.55
N VAL A 246 -4.48 -4.45 8.99
CA VAL A 246 -3.99 -3.69 10.14
C VAL A 246 -4.26 -4.40 11.46
N LEU A 247 -5.43 -5.01 11.63
CA LEU A 247 -5.75 -5.79 12.83
C LEU A 247 -4.78 -6.99 12.97
N ASN A 248 -4.47 -7.67 11.87
CA ASN A 248 -3.42 -8.70 11.87
C ASN A 248 -2.01 -8.12 12.08
N ALA A 249 -1.72 -6.90 11.62
CA ALA A 249 -0.45 -6.22 11.91
C ALA A 249 -0.28 -5.94 13.41
N VAL A 250 -1.34 -5.44 14.05
CA VAL A 250 -1.40 -5.19 15.50
C VAL A 250 -1.18 -6.49 16.27
N ALA A 251 -1.88 -7.57 15.91
CA ALA A 251 -1.70 -8.88 16.53
C ALA A 251 -0.29 -9.46 16.31
N SER A 252 0.30 -9.21 15.13
CA SER A 252 1.65 -9.69 14.78
C SER A 252 2.74 -8.94 15.55
N VAL A 253 2.66 -7.62 15.63
CA VAL A 253 3.65 -6.82 16.37
C VAL A 253 3.53 -7.03 17.88
N ARG A 254 2.33 -7.31 18.40
CA ARG A 254 2.11 -7.70 19.80
C ARG A 254 2.91 -8.96 20.19
N GLN A 255 3.15 -9.86 19.24
CA GLN A 255 3.93 -11.08 19.44
C GLN A 255 5.45 -10.87 19.27
N HIS A 256 5.88 -9.68 18.85
CA HIS A 256 7.30 -9.41 18.61
C HIS A 256 8.07 -9.31 19.94
N PRO A 257 9.23 -10.00 20.10
CA PRO A 257 9.94 -10.10 21.38
C PRO A 257 10.50 -8.78 21.92
N ASP A 258 10.62 -7.77 21.04
CA ASP A 258 11.05 -6.43 21.42
C ASP A 258 9.90 -5.42 21.55
N ALA A 259 8.66 -5.79 21.23
CA ALA A 259 7.50 -4.92 21.40
C ALA A 259 6.90 -5.08 22.80
N ASP A 260 6.39 -3.99 23.37
CA ASP A 260 5.50 -4.07 24.52
C ASP A 260 4.07 -4.34 24.03
N PRO A 261 3.51 -5.54 24.30
CA PRO A 261 2.22 -5.94 23.78
C PRO A 261 1.06 -5.08 24.31
N ASN A 262 1.28 -4.38 25.41
CA ASN A 262 0.26 -3.56 26.04
C ASN A 262 0.34 -2.10 25.61
N ARG A 263 1.42 -1.64 24.96
CA ARG A 263 1.65 -0.24 24.61
C ARG A 263 1.59 -0.03 23.10
N ILE A 264 0.42 -0.20 22.51
CA ILE A 264 0.21 -0.06 21.07
C ILE A 264 -0.71 1.13 20.79
N GLY A 265 -0.24 2.06 19.96
CA GLY A 265 -1.03 3.15 19.38
C GLY A 265 -1.14 3.01 17.86
N LEU A 266 -2.11 3.70 17.27
CA LEU A 266 -2.28 3.79 15.83
C LEU A 266 -2.10 5.23 15.36
N TRP A 267 -1.34 5.42 14.29
CA TRP A 267 -1.29 6.69 13.58
C TRP A 267 -1.86 6.51 12.17
N GLY A 268 -2.68 7.45 11.68
CA GLY A 268 -3.28 7.35 10.35
C GLY A 268 -3.35 8.68 9.61
N HIS A 269 -3.08 8.66 8.30
CA HIS A 269 -3.27 9.84 7.44
C HIS A 269 -4.25 9.57 6.31
N SER A 270 -5.19 10.49 6.06
CA SER A 270 -6.15 10.39 4.95
C SER A 270 -6.96 9.08 5.03
N MET A 271 -6.84 8.18 4.03
CA MET A 271 -7.38 6.82 4.09
C MET A 271 -6.92 6.03 5.32
N GLY A 272 -5.67 6.21 5.76
CA GLY A 272 -5.16 5.58 6.97
C GLY A 272 -5.87 6.06 8.24
N GLY A 273 -6.45 7.26 8.23
CA GLY A 273 -7.32 7.74 9.31
C GLY A 273 -8.63 6.96 9.41
N TYR A 274 -9.25 6.63 8.27
CA TYR A 274 -10.42 5.74 8.20
C TYR A 274 -10.10 4.36 8.80
N ILE A 275 -8.96 3.78 8.39
CA ILE A 275 -8.53 2.47 8.86
C ILE A 275 -8.22 2.49 10.37
N THR A 276 -7.55 3.54 10.84
CA THR A 276 -7.22 3.74 12.26
C THR A 276 -8.47 3.78 13.13
N LEU A 277 -9.46 4.60 12.75
CA LEU A 277 -10.69 4.74 13.50
C LEU A 277 -11.46 3.43 13.60
N ARG A 278 -11.51 2.65 12.50
CA ARG A 278 -12.20 1.36 12.48
C ARG A 278 -11.46 0.30 13.29
N ALA A 279 -10.14 0.24 13.22
CA ALA A 279 -9.37 -0.71 14.01
C ALA A 279 -9.56 -0.47 15.53
N MET A 280 -9.62 0.79 15.97
CA MET A 280 -9.91 1.17 17.37
C MET A 280 -11.32 0.80 17.84
N LEU A 281 -12.27 0.56 16.94
CA LEU A 281 -13.62 0.09 17.29
C LEU A 281 -13.70 -1.44 17.39
N VAL A 282 -12.63 -2.14 17.00
CA VAL A 282 -12.58 -3.60 16.88
C VAL A 282 -11.61 -4.21 17.89
N ASP A 283 -10.42 -3.64 18.05
CA ASP A 283 -9.41 -4.09 19.02
C ASP A 283 -9.34 -3.12 20.19
N ASP A 284 -9.85 -3.55 21.34
CA ASP A 284 -9.94 -2.78 22.59
C ASP A 284 -8.57 -2.55 23.27
N SER A 285 -7.52 -3.24 22.84
CA SER A 285 -6.18 -3.08 23.39
C SER A 285 -5.39 -1.91 22.78
N ILE A 286 -5.89 -1.32 21.69
CA ILE A 286 -5.28 -0.13 21.08
C ILE A 286 -5.47 1.06 22.03
N ARG A 287 -4.37 1.58 22.57
CA ARG A 287 -4.42 2.60 23.62
C ARG A 287 -4.79 3.99 23.14
N ALA A 288 -4.39 4.37 21.92
CA ALA A 288 -4.62 5.71 21.42
C ALA A 288 -4.54 5.77 19.89
N GLY A 289 -5.28 6.71 19.29
CA GLY A 289 -5.26 6.99 17.86
C GLY A 289 -4.87 8.44 17.55
N VAL A 290 -3.95 8.64 16.61
CA VAL A 290 -3.66 9.96 16.04
C VAL A 290 -4.04 9.96 14.56
N ILE A 291 -4.89 10.88 14.14
CA ILE A 291 -5.43 10.93 12.78
C ILE A 291 -5.14 12.29 12.15
N TRP A 292 -4.41 12.28 11.04
CA TRP A 292 -4.12 13.46 10.23
C TRP A 292 -4.98 13.46 8.97
N ALA A 293 -5.70 14.57 8.72
CA ALA A 293 -6.52 14.80 7.54
C ALA A 293 -7.38 13.58 7.14
N GLY A 294 -7.93 12.88 8.14
CA GLY A 294 -8.49 11.55 7.97
C GLY A 294 -9.85 11.55 7.27
N VAL A 295 -10.11 10.52 6.47
CA VAL A 295 -11.45 10.26 5.90
C VAL A 295 -12.35 9.65 6.97
N VAL A 296 -12.78 10.48 7.91
CA VAL A 296 -13.50 10.07 9.13
C VAL A 296 -14.95 10.54 9.18
N GLY A 297 -15.49 10.93 8.02
CA GLY A 297 -16.92 11.23 7.87
C GLY A 297 -17.76 9.96 7.87
N SER A 298 -19.03 10.10 8.25
CA SER A 298 -20.01 9.01 8.12
C SER A 298 -20.18 8.64 6.65
N TYR A 299 -20.62 7.41 6.33
CA TYR A 299 -20.86 7.05 4.94
C TYR A 299 -21.84 8.00 4.21
N PRO A 300 -22.95 8.47 4.84
CA PRO A 300 -23.77 9.53 4.28
C PRO A 300 -22.95 10.80 3.94
N ASP A 301 -22.08 11.26 4.82
CA ASP A 301 -21.18 12.39 4.52
C ASP A 301 -20.20 12.08 3.37
N LEU A 302 -19.67 10.85 3.30
CA LEU A 302 -18.78 10.42 2.22
C LEU A 302 -19.49 10.38 0.86
N LEU A 303 -20.81 10.13 0.84
CA LEU A 303 -21.63 10.15 -0.37
C LEU A 303 -22.00 11.57 -0.79
N GLU A 304 -22.42 12.41 0.17
CA GLU A 304 -23.04 13.70 -0.14
C GLU A 304 -22.05 14.87 -0.16
N ARG A 305 -21.09 14.85 0.78
CA ARG A 305 -20.23 15.98 1.13
C ARG A 305 -18.77 15.78 0.74
N TRP A 306 -18.36 14.55 0.39
CA TRP A 306 -17.02 14.29 -0.14
C TRP A 306 -16.96 14.36 -1.67
N ARG A 307 -17.13 15.56 -2.21
CA ARG A 307 -17.02 15.82 -3.64
C ARG A 307 -15.61 16.30 -3.98
N ARG A 308 -14.83 15.46 -4.67
CA ARG A 308 -13.50 15.87 -5.18
C ARG A 308 -13.67 16.70 -6.46
N PRO A 309 -12.99 17.85 -6.61
CA PRO A 309 -13.01 18.62 -7.85
C PRO A 309 -12.62 17.75 -9.05
N SER A 310 -13.41 17.82 -10.13
CA SER A 310 -13.30 16.98 -11.33
C SER A 310 -12.12 17.33 -12.25
N SER A 311 -11.22 18.23 -11.85
CA SER A 311 -10.21 18.85 -12.73
C SER A 311 -8.82 18.20 -12.70
N THR A 312 -8.62 17.16 -11.89
CA THR A 312 -7.39 16.33 -11.93
C THR A 312 -7.77 14.90 -12.30
N PRO A 313 -7.12 14.28 -13.31
CA PRO A 313 -7.26 12.85 -13.55
C PRO A 313 -6.99 12.14 -12.23
N SER A 314 -8.02 11.50 -11.68
CA SER A 314 -7.86 10.81 -10.40
C SER A 314 -6.94 9.62 -10.64
N SER A 315 -5.77 9.62 -10.01
CA SER A 315 -4.87 8.48 -9.93
C SER A 315 -5.46 7.31 -9.12
N ILE A 316 -6.73 7.41 -8.72
CA ILE A 316 -7.48 6.34 -8.07
C ILE A 316 -8.17 5.49 -9.16
N PRO A 317 -7.88 4.17 -9.23
CA PRO A 317 -8.51 3.24 -10.18
C PRO A 317 -10.02 3.37 -10.17
N ALA A 318 -10.65 3.19 -11.35
CA ALA A 318 -12.10 3.31 -11.49
C ALA A 318 -12.88 2.42 -10.49
N ARG A 319 -12.35 1.24 -10.16
CA ARG A 319 -12.92 0.31 -9.18
C ARG A 319 -13.03 0.90 -7.76
N ALA A 320 -12.02 1.65 -7.31
CA ALA A 320 -12.05 2.30 -5.99
C ALA A 320 -13.00 3.51 -5.90
N ARG A 321 -13.67 3.87 -7.00
CA ARG A 321 -14.77 4.84 -7.04
C ARG A 321 -16.15 4.20 -7.07
N ARG A 322 -16.25 2.92 -7.48
CA ARG A 322 -17.53 2.21 -7.65
C ARG A 322 -18.19 1.81 -6.36
N TRP A 323 -17.48 1.78 -5.24
CA TRP A 323 -18.07 1.40 -3.95
C TRP A 323 -19.35 2.20 -3.63
N ARG A 324 -19.40 3.49 -4.01
CA ARG A 324 -20.59 4.32 -3.80
C ARG A 324 -21.79 3.77 -4.56
N ASP A 325 -21.62 3.59 -5.87
CA ASP A 325 -22.67 3.11 -6.77
C ASP A 325 -23.06 1.66 -6.46
N GLU A 326 -22.08 0.80 -6.13
CA GLU A 326 -22.29 -0.60 -5.78
C GLU A 326 -23.08 -0.74 -4.47
N LEU A 327 -22.69 -0.01 -3.41
CA LEU A 327 -23.40 -0.06 -2.14
C LEU A 327 -24.80 0.56 -2.26
N VAL A 328 -24.97 1.68 -2.98
CA VAL A 328 -26.29 2.28 -3.20
C VAL A 328 -27.18 1.35 -4.03
N ALA A 329 -26.66 0.72 -5.08
CA ALA A 329 -27.41 -0.22 -5.90
C ALA A 329 -27.84 -1.47 -5.10
N GLN A 330 -27.02 -1.91 -4.15
CA GLN A 330 -27.29 -3.10 -3.35
C GLN A 330 -28.16 -2.83 -2.12
N TYR A 331 -27.97 -1.70 -1.44
CA TYR A 331 -28.56 -1.41 -0.13
C TYR A 331 -29.51 -0.21 -0.10
N GLY A 332 -29.64 0.53 -1.20
CA GLY A 332 -30.39 1.78 -1.26
C GLY A 332 -29.59 2.98 -0.76
N THR A 333 -30.15 4.17 -0.93
CA THR A 333 -29.59 5.43 -0.45
C THR A 333 -29.62 5.53 1.09
N PRO A 334 -28.85 6.45 1.71
CA PRO A 334 -28.96 6.74 3.14
C PRO A 334 -30.38 7.02 3.65
N ALA A 335 -31.23 7.61 2.82
CA ALA A 335 -32.62 7.87 3.18
C ALA A 335 -33.50 6.60 3.14
N GLU A 336 -33.20 5.67 2.22
CA GLU A 336 -33.96 4.42 2.06
C GLU A 336 -33.57 3.34 3.07
N ASN A 337 -32.29 3.31 3.49
CA ASN A 337 -31.78 2.29 4.42
C ASN A 337 -30.81 2.87 5.47
N PRO A 338 -31.30 3.76 6.36
CA PRO A 338 -30.44 4.45 7.33
C PRO A 338 -29.69 3.49 8.26
N ASP A 339 -30.29 2.35 8.63
CA ASP A 339 -29.69 1.37 9.54
C ASP A 339 -28.44 0.72 8.94
N PHE A 340 -28.47 0.35 7.66
CA PHE A 340 -27.29 -0.20 6.99
C PHE A 340 -26.14 0.82 6.98
N TRP A 341 -26.41 2.06 6.55
CA TRP A 341 -25.38 3.09 6.46
C TRP A 341 -24.83 3.49 7.84
N ALA A 342 -25.67 3.46 8.88
CA ALA A 342 -25.23 3.61 10.26
C ALA A 342 -24.32 2.46 10.70
N SER A 343 -24.66 1.21 10.36
CA SER A 343 -23.91 0.01 10.78
C SER A 343 -22.48 -0.09 10.21
N ILE A 344 -22.23 0.55 9.06
CA ILE A 344 -20.91 0.60 8.43
C ILE A 344 -20.13 1.89 8.75
N SER A 345 -20.79 2.89 9.34
CA SER A 345 -20.17 4.18 9.70
C SER A 345 -19.53 4.11 11.08
N ALA A 346 -18.22 4.34 11.16
CA ALA A 346 -17.50 4.38 12.44
C ALA A 346 -18.06 5.45 13.40
N ASN A 347 -18.59 6.55 12.87
CA ASN A 347 -19.21 7.64 13.63
C ASN A 347 -20.36 7.18 14.54
N THR A 348 -21.06 6.10 14.18
CA THR A 348 -22.15 5.52 14.98
C THR A 348 -21.64 4.91 16.30
N TYR A 349 -20.39 4.47 16.33
CA TYR A 349 -19.81 3.66 17.40
C TYR A 349 -18.78 4.41 18.26
N VAL A 350 -18.69 5.74 18.16
CA VAL A 350 -17.63 6.52 18.81
C VAL A 350 -17.59 6.40 20.34
N ALA A 351 -18.72 6.04 20.97
CA ALA A 351 -18.78 5.75 22.40
C ALA A 351 -18.02 4.47 22.81
N GLU A 352 -17.67 3.64 21.82
CA GLU A 352 -17.04 2.33 21.99
C GLU A 352 -15.58 2.33 21.51
N LEU A 353 -14.98 3.51 21.28
CA LEU A 353 -13.57 3.61 20.93
C LEU A 353 -12.69 3.06 22.06
N SER A 354 -11.68 2.26 21.68
CA SER A 354 -10.73 1.64 22.62
C SER A 354 -9.92 2.64 23.47
N GLY A 355 -9.77 3.88 22.99
CA GLY A 355 -8.98 4.88 23.69
C GLY A 355 -9.06 6.29 23.09
N PRO A 356 -8.26 7.23 23.65
CA PRO A 356 -8.24 8.62 23.23
C PRO A 356 -7.86 8.83 21.76
N VAL A 357 -8.40 9.88 21.13
CA VAL A 357 -8.11 10.24 19.74
C VAL A 357 -7.59 11.68 19.62
N GLN A 358 -6.52 11.89 18.85
CA GLN A 358 -6.05 13.23 18.47
C GLN A 358 -6.22 13.46 16.96
N LEU A 359 -6.86 14.56 16.60
CA LEU A 359 -7.18 14.93 15.22
C LEU A 359 -6.36 16.13 14.77
N HIS A 360 -5.78 16.07 13.57
CA HIS A 360 -5.03 17.15 12.93
C HIS A 360 -5.57 17.43 11.53
N HIS A 361 -5.88 18.68 11.19
CA HIS A 361 -6.45 19.00 9.86
C HIS A 361 -6.10 20.40 9.37
N GLY A 362 -5.67 20.53 8.11
CA GLY A 362 -5.42 21.82 7.48
C GLY A 362 -6.71 22.47 6.98
N THR A 363 -6.91 23.77 7.20
CA THR A 363 -8.15 24.44 6.77
C THR A 363 -8.22 24.66 5.25
N ALA A 364 -7.10 24.50 4.54
CA ALA A 364 -7.02 24.57 3.08
C ALA A 364 -6.87 23.17 2.45
N ASP A 365 -7.23 22.10 3.18
CA ASP A 365 -7.28 20.76 2.63
C ASP A 365 -8.37 20.64 1.55
N THR A 366 -7.95 20.37 0.32
CA THR A 366 -8.84 20.16 -0.84
C THR A 366 -9.13 18.69 -1.12
N SER A 367 -8.49 17.77 -0.39
CA SER A 367 -8.62 16.33 -0.55
C SER A 367 -9.68 15.75 0.37
N VAL A 368 -9.70 16.19 1.63
CA VAL A 368 -10.66 15.75 2.65
C VAL A 368 -11.25 17.00 3.32
N PRO A 369 -12.59 17.13 3.42
CA PRO A 369 -13.19 18.25 4.11
C PRO A 369 -12.86 18.23 5.61
N ILE A 370 -12.38 19.37 6.13
CA ILE A 370 -12.13 19.55 7.58
C ILE A 370 -13.37 19.28 8.45
N ALA A 371 -14.57 19.51 7.90
CA ALA A 371 -15.84 19.21 8.52
C ALA A 371 -15.95 17.75 9.00
N PHE A 372 -15.23 16.80 8.39
CA PHE A 372 -15.21 15.41 8.86
C PHE A 372 -14.50 15.27 10.21
N SER A 373 -13.37 15.94 10.39
CA SER A 373 -12.67 15.96 11.68
C SER A 373 -13.44 16.75 12.73
N GLU A 374 -14.04 17.89 12.36
CA GLU A 374 -14.88 18.67 13.27
C GLU A 374 -16.10 17.87 13.76
N THR A 375 -16.75 17.15 12.85
CA THR A 375 -17.90 16.31 13.19
C THR A 375 -17.49 15.16 14.10
N LEU A 376 -16.40 14.45 13.77
CA LEU A 376 -15.91 13.36 14.62
C LEU A 376 -15.50 13.87 16.01
N TYR A 377 -14.80 15.00 16.10
CA TYR A 377 -14.44 15.63 17.37
C TYR A 377 -15.67 15.84 18.26
N ASN A 378 -16.71 16.49 17.71
CA ASN A 378 -17.94 16.77 18.45
C ASN A 378 -18.68 15.48 18.85
N GLN A 379 -18.67 14.46 18.01
CA GLN A 379 -19.28 13.16 18.29
C GLN A 379 -18.56 12.43 19.42
N ILE A 380 -17.23 12.36 19.41
CA ILE A 380 -16.46 11.73 20.49
C ILE A 380 -16.65 12.50 21.80
N LEU A 381 -16.60 13.83 21.75
CA LEU A 381 -16.83 14.68 22.92
C LEU A 381 -18.23 14.49 23.50
N ALA A 382 -19.27 14.45 22.65
CA ALA A 382 -20.65 14.22 23.08
C ALA A 382 -20.87 12.82 23.67
N ALA A 383 -20.11 11.83 23.21
CA ALA A 383 -20.11 10.47 23.77
C ALA A 383 -19.30 10.36 25.08
N GLY A 384 -18.66 11.44 25.55
CA GLY A 384 -17.83 11.46 26.76
C GLY A 384 -16.43 10.87 26.57
N GLY A 385 -16.00 10.66 25.31
CA GLY A 385 -14.66 10.19 24.99
C GLY A 385 -13.59 11.27 25.12
N VAL A 386 -12.33 10.85 25.20
CA VAL A 386 -11.17 11.76 25.26
C VAL A 386 -10.72 12.07 23.84
N VAL A 387 -10.80 13.35 23.45
CA VAL A 387 -10.44 13.77 22.10
C VAL A 387 -9.77 15.14 22.09
N GLU A 388 -8.73 15.27 21.26
CA GLU A 388 -8.09 16.55 20.93
C GLU A 388 -8.28 16.86 19.44
N PHE A 389 -8.46 18.13 19.09
CA PHE A 389 -8.53 18.57 17.70
C PHE A 389 -7.69 19.82 17.46
N TYR A 390 -6.81 19.74 16.47
CA TYR A 390 -5.99 20.86 16.01
C TYR A 390 -6.28 21.17 14.54
N SER A 391 -6.81 22.36 14.30
CA SER A 391 -6.92 22.93 12.95
C SER A 391 -5.68 23.80 12.65
N TYR A 392 -5.25 23.76 11.39
CA TYR A 392 -4.07 24.50 10.91
C TYR A 392 -4.48 25.49 9.82
N PRO A 393 -4.66 26.78 10.16
CA PRO A 393 -5.09 27.80 9.21
C PRO A 393 -4.21 27.87 7.96
N GLY A 394 -4.82 27.74 6.79
CA GLY A 394 -4.17 27.83 5.48
C GLY A 394 -3.31 26.61 5.10
N ASP A 395 -3.17 25.61 5.97
CA ASP A 395 -2.36 24.43 5.68
C ASP A 395 -3.12 23.41 4.82
N ASN A 396 -2.35 22.57 4.13
CA ASN A 396 -2.86 21.62 3.14
C ASN A 396 -3.11 20.21 3.73
N HIS A 397 -3.49 19.26 2.87
CA HIS A 397 -3.74 17.87 3.23
C HIS A 397 -2.59 17.20 3.99
N ASN A 398 -1.33 17.58 3.71
CA ASN A 398 -0.14 16.98 4.32
C ASN A 398 0.40 17.78 5.51
N LEU A 399 -0.30 18.85 5.92
CA LEU A 399 0.16 19.79 6.96
C LEU A 399 1.59 20.28 6.69
N SER A 400 1.91 20.62 5.44
CA SER A 400 3.30 20.86 5.02
C SER A 400 3.93 22.05 5.74
N VAL A 401 3.13 23.06 6.11
CA VAL A 401 3.61 24.25 6.82
C VAL A 401 3.81 23.95 8.31
N ASN A 402 2.88 23.21 8.92
CA ASN A 402 2.87 22.94 10.36
C ASN A 402 3.30 21.51 10.73
N PHE A 403 4.00 20.81 9.83
CA PHE A 403 4.39 19.41 9.97
C PHE A 403 5.09 19.16 11.31
N ASN A 404 6.11 19.96 11.65
CA ASN A 404 6.88 19.79 12.88
C ASN A 404 6.01 19.98 14.14
N THR A 405 5.09 20.95 14.12
CA THR A 405 4.17 21.20 15.23
C THR A 405 3.16 20.07 15.39
N ALA A 406 2.59 19.59 14.28
CA ALA A 406 1.70 18.44 14.30
C ALA A 406 2.41 17.17 14.79
N MET A 407 3.64 16.92 14.32
CA MET A 407 4.46 15.78 14.74
C MET A 407 4.79 15.84 16.24
N ALA A 408 5.20 17.00 16.76
CA ALA A 408 5.48 17.18 18.18
C ALA A 408 4.25 16.92 19.06
N ARG A 409 3.06 17.39 18.64
CA ARG A 409 1.80 17.11 19.33
C ARG A 409 1.42 15.62 19.29
N SER A 410 1.62 14.96 18.14
CA SER A 410 1.39 13.52 17.98
C SER A 410 2.28 12.70 18.92
N ILE A 411 3.56 13.05 19.02
CA ILE A 411 4.51 12.40 19.93
C ILE A 411 4.09 12.63 21.38
N ALA A 412 3.79 13.86 21.78
CA ALA A 412 3.36 14.17 23.15
C ALA A 412 2.07 13.43 23.55
N PHE A 413 1.14 13.26 22.61
CA PHE A 413 -0.09 12.50 22.82
C PHE A 413 0.20 11.01 23.03
N PHE A 414 1.02 10.40 22.17
CA PHE A 414 1.43 9.01 22.38
C PHE A 414 2.31 8.82 23.61
N ASP A 415 3.10 9.82 24.01
CA ASP A 415 3.87 9.76 25.26
C ASP A 415 2.89 9.63 26.44
N THR A 416 1.83 10.44 26.43
CA THR A 416 0.80 10.44 27.47
C THR A 416 0.00 9.13 27.50
N TYR A 417 -0.50 8.67 26.34
CA TYR A 417 -1.51 7.60 26.30
C TYR A 417 -0.97 6.22 25.92
N VAL A 418 0.17 6.13 25.23
CA VAL A 418 0.76 4.84 24.81
C VAL A 418 1.93 4.46 25.71
N LYS A 419 2.92 5.35 25.91
CA LYS A 419 3.99 5.09 26.89
C LYS A 419 3.45 5.10 28.31
N GLY A 420 2.56 6.03 28.60
CA GLY A 420 2.13 6.29 29.97
C GLY A 420 3.21 7.06 30.75
N PRO A 421 2.85 7.56 31.95
CA PRO A 421 3.76 8.29 32.83
C PRO A 421 4.98 7.48 33.29
#